data_AF-A0A0D0PY25-F1
#
_entry.id   AF-A0A0D0PY25-F1
#
_cell.length_a   1.000
_cell.length_b   1.000
_cell.length_c   1.000
_cell.angle_alpha   90.00
_cell.angle_beta   90.00
_cell.angle_gamma   90.00
#
_symmetry.space_group_name_H-M   'P 1'
#
loop_
_entity.id
_entity.type
_entity.pdbx_description
1 polymer ?
#
loop_
_entity_poly.entity_id
_entity_poly.type
_entity_poly.pdbx_seq_one_letter_code
_entity_poly.pdbx_strand_id
1 'polypeptide(L)'
;MVPVVQLLAADVPELPFPDGADVLQVLWCPFDHEEGYAPRPQVYWWDGSRADLEPTDPPRSDGAHHQYLPDPCVLHPERVAEYPSWDLPEHLHDALEERFEQVEEETGWSYEYHLSVADGTKVGGYPAWSQDPDWPHCPRCERRMDHLLSVDSAEFDGESWRTWLAVEDTPAVGTVWELPYEERKSIQRAADLLLGDLAGLHLFTCTHCPDRPYAHRAGA
;
A
#
# COMPACT_ATOMS: atom_id res chain seq x y z
N MET A 1 1.83 -12.80 -16.29
CA MET A 1 1.61 -11.55 -15.54
C MET A 1 0.14 -11.44 -15.24
N VAL A 2 -0.23 -10.96 -14.05
CA VAL A 2 -1.62 -10.71 -13.67
C VAL A 2 -1.79 -9.25 -13.22
N PRO A 3 -2.93 -8.61 -13.50
CA PRO A 3 -3.21 -7.27 -13.01
C PRO A 3 -3.45 -7.28 -11.51
N VAL A 4 -2.94 -6.24 -10.83
CA VAL A 4 -3.04 -6.10 -9.37
C VAL A 4 -3.73 -4.80 -9.01
N VAL A 5 -3.27 -3.68 -9.58
CA VAL A 5 -3.83 -2.35 -9.31
C VAL A 5 -3.90 -1.57 -10.61
N GLN A 6 -4.99 -0.83 -10.79
CA GLN A 6 -5.16 0.16 -11.83
C GLN A 6 -5.70 1.45 -11.21
N LEU A 7 -4.95 2.54 -11.32
CA LEU A 7 -5.35 3.85 -10.82
C LEU A 7 -5.50 4.83 -11.97
N LEU A 8 -6.59 5.59 -11.96
CA LEU A 8 -6.81 6.71 -12.87
C LEU A 8 -6.30 7.98 -12.21
N ALA A 9 -5.63 8.85 -12.98
CA ALA A 9 -5.13 10.13 -12.47
C ALA A 9 -6.23 11.01 -11.84
N ALA A 10 -7.48 10.85 -12.30
CA ALA A 10 -8.64 11.56 -11.76
C ALA A 10 -8.99 11.13 -10.31
N ASP A 11 -8.70 9.87 -9.95
CA ASP A 11 -9.05 9.29 -8.66
C ASP A 11 -7.97 9.54 -7.60
N VAL A 12 -6.73 9.81 -8.02
CA VAL A 12 -5.55 10.02 -7.16
C VAL A 12 -4.77 11.28 -7.55
N PRO A 13 -5.37 12.48 -7.44
CA PRO A 13 -4.81 13.72 -7.99
C PRO A 13 -3.50 14.18 -7.31
N GLU A 14 -3.18 13.66 -6.13
CA GLU A 14 -1.93 13.91 -5.42
C GLU A 14 -0.75 13.13 -6.00
N LEU A 15 -0.99 12.07 -6.78
CA LEU A 15 0.07 11.26 -7.37
C LEU A 15 0.63 11.94 -8.64
N PRO A 16 1.95 12.11 -8.78
CA PRO A 16 2.54 12.81 -9.92
C PRO A 16 2.70 11.90 -11.16
N PHE A 17 1.63 11.75 -11.93
CA PHE A 17 1.65 11.05 -13.22
C PHE A 17 2.68 11.68 -14.19
N PRO A 18 3.39 10.88 -15.01
CA PRO A 18 4.25 11.40 -16.07
C PRO A 18 3.42 12.03 -17.20
N ASP A 19 4.04 12.95 -17.94
CA ASP A 19 3.40 13.62 -19.08
C ASP A 19 2.84 12.61 -20.10
N GLY A 20 1.56 12.78 -20.44
CA GLY A 20 0.89 11.94 -21.43
C GLY A 20 0.36 10.60 -20.90
N ALA A 21 0.44 10.34 -19.60
CA ALA A 21 -0.24 9.21 -18.96
C ALA A 21 -1.35 9.69 -18.02
N ASP A 22 -2.47 9.00 -18.04
CA ASP A 22 -3.60 9.16 -17.12
C ASP A 22 -3.98 7.85 -16.42
N VAL A 23 -3.30 6.74 -16.74
CA VAL A 23 -3.44 5.44 -16.07
C VAL A 23 -2.10 4.93 -15.55
N LEU A 24 -2.11 4.53 -14.28
CA LEU A 24 -1.07 3.71 -13.64
C LEU A 24 -1.59 2.28 -13.56
N GLN A 25 -0.86 1.32 -14.11
CA GLN A 25 -1.18 -0.09 -14.01
C GLN A 25 -0.01 -0.86 -13.40
N VAL A 26 -0.30 -1.63 -12.37
CA VAL A 26 0.64 -2.56 -11.76
C VAL A 26 0.22 -3.98 -12.10
N LEU A 27 1.14 -4.69 -12.74
CA LEU A 27 1.04 -6.12 -13.03
C LEU A 27 2.11 -6.84 -12.23
N TRP A 28 1.92 -8.11 -11.86
CA TRP A 28 3.03 -8.90 -11.31
C TRP A 28 3.13 -10.31 -11.87
N CYS A 29 4.30 -10.92 -11.68
CA CYS A 29 4.53 -12.33 -11.89
C CYS A 29 4.12 -13.07 -10.60
N PRO A 30 3.07 -13.92 -10.62
CA PRO A 30 2.51 -14.55 -9.41
C PRO A 30 3.27 -15.83 -9.02
N PHE A 31 4.60 -15.78 -9.09
CA PHE A 31 5.51 -16.86 -8.67
C PHE A 31 6.54 -16.27 -7.71
N ASP A 32 7.06 -17.11 -6.81
CA ASP A 32 8.11 -16.68 -5.90
C ASP A 32 9.38 -16.30 -6.65
N HIS A 33 9.91 -15.13 -6.29
CA HIS A 33 11.21 -14.66 -6.75
C HIS A 33 12.17 -14.56 -5.56
N GLU A 34 13.47 -14.73 -5.82
CA GLU A 34 14.51 -14.75 -4.76
C GLU A 34 14.55 -13.46 -3.93
N GLU A 35 14.10 -12.34 -4.51
CA GLU A 35 13.90 -11.06 -3.82
C GLU A 35 12.64 -11.15 -2.94
N GLY A 36 12.84 -11.50 -1.66
CA GLY A 36 11.78 -11.48 -0.64
C GLY A 36 10.79 -12.65 -0.70
N TYR A 37 11.00 -13.68 -1.53
CA TYR A 37 10.04 -14.77 -1.74
C TYR A 37 8.64 -14.26 -2.05
N ALA A 38 8.57 -13.25 -2.91
CA ALA A 38 7.37 -12.47 -3.22
C ALA A 38 7.10 -12.44 -4.73
N PRO A 39 5.86 -12.09 -5.17
CA PRO A 39 5.58 -11.85 -6.57
C PRO A 39 6.36 -10.63 -7.08
N ARG A 40 6.80 -10.68 -8.34
CA ARG A 40 7.61 -9.60 -8.92
C ARG A 40 6.75 -8.60 -9.68
N PRO A 41 6.66 -7.33 -9.23
CA PRO A 41 5.83 -6.31 -9.84
C PRO A 41 6.47 -5.67 -11.08
N GLN A 42 5.60 -5.13 -11.92
CA GLN A 42 5.91 -4.30 -13.08
C GLN A 42 4.94 -3.13 -13.13
N VAL A 43 5.50 -1.94 -13.27
CA VAL A 43 4.77 -0.67 -13.24
C VAL A 43 4.69 -0.09 -14.65
N TYR A 44 3.49 0.27 -15.06
CA TYR A 44 3.19 0.82 -16.37
C TYR A 44 2.44 2.14 -16.24
N TRP A 45 2.88 3.14 -17.00
CA TRP A 45 2.22 4.44 -17.14
C TRP A 45 1.79 4.61 -18.59
N TRP A 46 0.52 4.89 -18.84
CA TRP A 46 0.00 4.95 -20.20
C TRP A 46 -1.27 5.80 -20.32
N ASP A 47 -1.63 6.12 -21.57
CA ASP A 47 -2.84 6.86 -21.95
C ASP A 47 -4.03 5.90 -22.12
N GLY A 48 -4.96 5.96 -21.16
CA GLY A 48 -6.17 5.17 -21.05
C GLY A 48 -7.33 5.61 -21.94
N SER A 49 -7.22 6.71 -22.68
CA SER A 49 -8.34 7.32 -23.43
C SER A 49 -8.99 6.42 -24.48
N ARG A 50 -8.38 5.28 -24.81
CA ARG A 50 -8.85 4.33 -25.83
C ARG A 50 -9.14 2.93 -25.29
N ALA A 51 -9.00 2.70 -23.99
CA ALA A 51 -9.21 1.41 -23.38
C ALA A 51 -10.56 1.33 -22.67
N ASP A 52 -11.11 0.12 -22.61
CA ASP A 52 -12.13 -0.22 -21.63
C ASP A 52 -11.41 -0.49 -20.31
N LEU A 53 -11.73 0.31 -19.28
CA LEU A 53 -11.02 0.32 -17.99
C LEU A 53 -11.80 -0.40 -16.90
N GLU A 54 -12.92 -1.05 -17.24
CA GLU A 54 -13.72 -1.83 -16.30
C GLU A 54 -12.92 -3.02 -15.71
N PRO A 55 -13.13 -3.35 -14.42
CA PRO A 55 -12.55 -4.55 -13.82
C PRO A 55 -12.96 -5.80 -14.59
N THR A 56 -11.99 -6.65 -14.93
CA THR A 56 -12.21 -7.95 -15.57
C THR A 56 -11.55 -9.03 -14.75
N ASP A 57 -12.03 -10.27 -14.89
CA ASP A 57 -11.38 -11.44 -14.30
C ASP A 57 -9.91 -11.51 -14.76
N PRO A 58 -8.94 -11.54 -13.83
CA PRO A 58 -7.53 -11.60 -14.19
C PRO A 58 -7.20 -12.94 -14.87
N PRO A 59 -6.32 -12.95 -15.88
CA PRO A 59 -5.88 -14.19 -16.50
C PRO A 59 -5.15 -15.05 -15.45
N ARG A 60 -5.69 -16.25 -15.15
CA ARG A 60 -5.06 -17.19 -14.22
C ARG A 60 -3.97 -17.97 -14.94
N SER A 61 -2.72 -17.69 -14.60
CA SER A 61 -1.58 -18.45 -15.14
C SER A 61 -1.54 -19.84 -14.51
N ASP A 62 -1.34 -20.89 -15.30
CA ASP A 62 -1.21 -22.26 -14.79
C ASP A 62 -0.03 -22.36 -13.81
N GLY A 63 -0.23 -22.99 -12.66
CA GLY A 63 0.76 -23.11 -11.59
C GLY A 63 1.01 -21.84 -10.75
N ALA A 64 0.31 -20.73 -11.00
CA ALA A 64 0.42 -19.53 -10.16
C ALA A 64 -0.08 -19.79 -8.73
N HIS A 65 0.54 -19.14 -7.75
CA HIS A 65 0.06 -19.17 -6.37
C HIS A 65 -1.25 -18.40 -6.29
N HIS A 66 -2.34 -19.07 -5.91
CA HIS A 66 -3.67 -18.44 -5.79
C HIS A 66 -3.66 -17.21 -4.85
N GLN A 67 -2.78 -17.23 -3.86
CA GLN A 67 -2.57 -16.16 -2.89
C GLN A 67 -1.99 -14.87 -3.48
N TYR A 68 -1.39 -14.92 -4.67
CA TYR A 68 -0.89 -13.76 -5.41
C TYR A 68 -1.88 -13.31 -6.50
N LEU A 69 -3.10 -13.82 -6.50
CA LEU A 69 -4.13 -13.43 -7.46
C LEU A 69 -5.21 -12.63 -6.71
N PRO A 70 -5.28 -11.31 -6.88
CA PRO A 70 -6.30 -10.54 -6.21
C PRO A 70 -7.68 -10.85 -6.80
N ASP A 71 -8.69 -10.83 -5.95
CA ASP A 71 -10.08 -10.83 -6.39
C ASP A 71 -10.41 -9.50 -7.09
N PRO A 72 -11.16 -9.50 -8.20
CA PRO A 72 -11.57 -8.26 -8.87
C PRO A 72 -12.42 -7.39 -7.93
N CYS A 73 -12.00 -6.15 -7.73
CA CYS A 73 -12.71 -5.16 -6.93
C CYS A 73 -12.64 -3.76 -7.57
N VAL A 74 -13.44 -2.84 -7.06
CA VAL A 74 -13.32 -1.40 -7.32
C VAL A 74 -12.72 -0.74 -6.10
N LEU A 75 -11.92 0.29 -6.32
CA LEU A 75 -11.32 1.07 -5.24
C LEU A 75 -12.22 2.24 -4.88
N HIS A 76 -12.23 2.59 -3.59
CA HIS A 76 -12.87 3.77 -3.03
C HIS A 76 -11.78 4.62 -2.36
N PRO A 77 -11.09 5.49 -3.12
CA PRO A 77 -9.94 6.20 -2.57
C PRO A 77 -10.33 7.16 -1.45
N GLU A 78 -9.67 7.04 -0.31
CA GLU A 78 -9.76 7.98 0.80
C GLU A 78 -8.44 8.73 0.99
N ARG A 79 -8.53 9.98 1.42
CA ARG A 79 -7.36 10.81 1.72
C ARG A 79 -7.03 10.72 3.20
N VAL A 80 -5.86 10.17 3.50
CA VAL A 80 -5.32 10.06 4.86
C VAL A 80 -4.04 10.90 4.96
N ALA A 81 -3.86 11.55 6.11
CA ALA A 81 -2.61 12.22 6.42
C ALA A 81 -1.70 11.24 7.15
N GLU A 82 -0.51 11.02 6.61
CA GLU A 82 0.50 10.15 7.21
C GLU A 82 1.76 10.93 7.60
N TYR A 83 2.47 10.37 8.55
CA TYR A 83 3.75 10.83 9.06
C TYR A 83 4.73 9.67 9.03
N PRO A 84 6.05 9.95 8.94
CA PRO A 84 7.05 8.89 8.99
C PRO A 84 6.99 8.13 10.32
N SER A 85 7.20 6.82 10.26
CA SER A 85 7.25 5.92 11.41
C SER A 85 8.70 5.69 11.81
N TRP A 86 9.26 4.51 11.54
CA TRP A 86 10.65 4.15 11.82
C TRP A 86 11.65 4.97 10.99
N ASP A 87 11.17 5.65 9.95
CA ASP A 87 11.92 6.59 9.13
C ASP A 87 11.74 8.06 9.55
N LEU A 88 11.16 8.31 10.73
CA LEU A 88 11.14 9.62 11.35
C LEU A 88 12.59 10.05 11.63
N PRO A 89 13.03 11.23 11.15
CA PRO A 89 14.37 11.70 11.43
C PRO A 89 14.66 11.75 12.94
N GLU A 90 15.80 11.21 13.35
CA GLU A 90 16.21 11.08 14.77
C GLU A 90 16.04 12.39 15.56
N HIS A 91 16.50 13.51 15.02
CA HIS A 91 16.34 14.82 15.68
C HIS A 91 14.88 15.26 15.90
N LEU A 92 13.94 14.79 15.07
CA LEU A 92 12.51 15.03 15.27
C LEU A 92 11.92 14.04 16.26
N HIS A 93 12.36 12.78 16.23
CA HIS A 93 12.01 11.79 17.23
C HIS A 93 12.39 12.29 18.63
N ASP A 94 13.65 12.66 18.84
CA ASP A 94 14.16 13.19 20.12
C ASP A 94 13.40 14.44 20.59
N ALA A 95 12.98 15.29 19.66
CA ALA A 95 12.24 16.51 19.97
C ALA A 95 10.77 16.25 20.34
N LEU A 96 10.22 15.09 19.95
CA LEU A 96 8.80 14.74 20.12
C LEU A 96 8.58 13.57 21.09
N GLU A 97 9.64 12.89 21.54
CA GLU A 97 9.58 11.71 22.40
C GLU A 97 8.70 11.93 23.63
N GLU A 98 8.96 12.97 24.44
CA GLU A 98 8.14 13.31 25.62
C GLU A 98 6.65 13.54 25.25
N ARG A 99 6.39 14.06 24.04
CA ARG A 99 5.02 14.29 23.57
C ARG A 99 4.34 13.00 23.13
N PHE A 100 5.07 12.08 22.51
CA PHE A 100 4.55 10.76 22.15
C PHE A 100 4.19 9.97 23.41
N GLU A 101 5.08 9.93 24.40
CA GLU A 101 4.82 9.31 25.71
C GLU A 101 3.58 9.90 26.38
N GLN A 102 3.47 11.24 26.42
CA GLN A 102 2.31 11.90 26.99
C GLN A 102 1.00 11.53 26.29
N VAL A 103 0.99 11.50 24.95
CA VAL A 103 -0.20 11.13 24.19
C VAL A 103 -0.58 9.68 24.47
N GLU A 104 0.39 8.77 24.48
CA GLU A 104 0.15 7.36 24.76
C GLU A 104 -0.40 7.15 26.18
N GLU A 105 0.15 7.83 27.19
CA GLU A 105 -0.38 7.77 28.57
C GLU A 105 -1.79 8.34 28.71
N GLU A 106 -2.09 9.46 28.04
CA GLU A 106 -3.36 10.16 28.15
C GLU A 106 -4.49 9.48 27.36
N THR A 107 -4.17 8.88 26.21
CA THR A 107 -5.18 8.39 25.26
C THR A 107 -5.08 6.91 24.94
N GLY A 108 -3.96 6.26 25.27
CA GLY A 108 -3.64 4.90 24.84
C GLY A 108 -3.25 4.80 23.36
N TRP A 109 -2.96 5.92 22.68
CA TRP A 109 -2.55 5.93 21.28
C TRP A 109 -1.03 6.07 21.17
N SER A 110 -0.37 4.99 20.79
CA SER A 110 1.04 5.04 20.37
C SER A 110 1.18 5.78 19.04
N TYR A 111 2.15 6.70 18.94
CA TYR A 111 2.45 7.42 17.69
C TYR A 111 2.83 6.45 16.57
N GLU A 112 3.80 5.57 16.84
CA GLU A 112 4.33 4.65 15.83
C GLU A 112 3.24 3.72 15.31
N TYR A 113 2.43 3.16 16.21
CA TYR A 113 1.48 2.12 15.85
C TYR A 113 0.11 2.64 15.37
N HIS A 114 -0.36 3.79 15.87
CA HIS A 114 -1.72 4.27 15.57
C HIS A 114 -1.78 5.59 14.80
N LEU A 115 -0.77 6.46 14.93
CA LEU A 115 -0.88 7.86 14.48
C LEU A 115 0.09 8.25 13.37
N SER A 116 1.04 7.38 13.02
CA SER A 116 2.06 7.66 12.02
C SER A 116 1.61 7.26 10.61
N VAL A 117 1.44 5.96 10.38
CA VAL A 117 1.22 5.36 9.06
C VAL A 117 -0.10 4.59 9.11
N ALA A 118 -0.94 4.72 8.08
CA ALA A 118 -2.13 3.90 7.92
C ALA A 118 -1.73 2.55 7.30
N ASP A 119 -2.26 1.46 7.85
CA ASP A 119 -2.03 0.13 7.30
C ASP A 119 -2.77 -0.08 5.97
N GLY A 120 -2.41 -1.13 5.23
CA GLY A 120 -3.18 -1.57 4.08
C GLY A 120 -2.71 -1.04 2.73
N THR A 121 -3.54 -1.29 1.72
CA THR A 121 -3.27 -0.94 0.33
C THR A 121 -3.46 0.55 0.11
N LYS A 122 -2.39 1.25 -0.27
CA LYS A 122 -2.41 2.72 -0.38
C LYS A 122 -1.43 3.27 -1.39
N VAL A 123 -1.73 4.45 -1.90
CA VAL A 123 -0.92 5.18 -2.88
C VAL A 123 -0.26 6.40 -2.24
N GLY A 124 1.04 6.59 -2.49
CA GLY A 124 1.82 7.64 -1.85
C GLY A 124 1.99 7.43 -0.33
N GLY A 125 2.27 8.50 0.41
CA GLY A 125 2.48 8.42 1.85
C GLY A 125 3.79 7.70 2.23
N TYR A 126 3.75 6.93 3.31
CA TYR A 126 4.89 6.21 3.88
C TYR A 126 4.64 4.69 3.90
N PRO A 127 5.64 3.85 3.58
CA PRO A 127 5.52 2.41 3.79
C PRO A 127 5.31 2.08 5.28
N ALA A 128 4.48 1.08 5.58
CA ALA A 128 4.38 0.50 6.91
C ALA A 128 5.57 -0.46 7.12
N TRP A 129 6.65 0.05 7.70
CA TRP A 129 7.87 -0.71 7.91
C TRP A 129 7.74 -1.69 9.08
N SER A 130 7.97 -2.98 8.83
CA SER A 130 8.11 -4.04 9.85
C SER A 130 9.57 -4.27 10.26
N GLN A 131 10.52 -3.74 9.48
CA GLN A 131 11.97 -3.82 9.66
C GLN A 131 12.58 -2.41 9.47
N ASP A 132 13.90 -2.30 9.57
CA ASP A 132 14.60 -1.05 9.26
C ASP A 132 14.18 -0.48 7.89
N PRO A 133 13.81 0.81 7.80
CA PRO A 133 13.39 1.43 6.55
C PRO A 133 14.43 1.31 5.43
N ASP A 134 14.03 0.76 4.29
CA ASP A 134 14.89 0.60 3.10
C ASP A 134 14.33 1.38 1.91
N TRP A 135 14.63 2.69 1.89
CA TRP A 135 14.28 3.57 0.80
C TRP A 135 15.24 3.40 -0.41
N PRO A 136 14.76 2.98 -1.58
CA PRO A 136 15.61 2.81 -2.75
C PRO A 136 16.05 4.15 -3.34
N HIS A 137 17.24 4.15 -3.95
CA HIS A 137 17.76 5.28 -4.71
C HIS A 137 17.59 5.02 -6.22
N CYS A 138 17.28 6.07 -6.96
CA CYS A 138 17.09 5.99 -8.40
C CYS A 138 18.40 5.61 -9.11
N PRO A 139 18.42 4.56 -9.95
CA PRO A 139 19.64 4.16 -10.67
C PRO A 139 20.07 5.15 -11.77
N ARG A 140 19.29 6.21 -12.01
CA ARG A 140 19.57 7.26 -13.02
C ARG A 140 20.10 8.54 -12.41
N CYS A 141 19.42 9.06 -11.40
CA CYS A 141 19.72 10.37 -10.82
C CYS A 141 20.20 10.30 -9.36
N GLU A 142 20.30 9.09 -8.80
CA GLU A 142 20.81 8.81 -7.45
C GLU A 142 20.01 9.45 -6.30
N ARG A 143 18.89 10.12 -6.60
CA ARG A 143 17.97 10.63 -5.57
C ARG A 143 17.18 9.47 -4.97
N ARG A 144 16.88 9.58 -3.67
CA ARG A 144 15.89 8.72 -3.02
C ARG A 144 14.58 8.75 -3.82
N MET A 145 14.01 7.58 -4.08
CA MET A 145 12.71 7.46 -4.74
C MET A 145 11.57 7.81 -3.77
N ASP A 146 10.42 8.17 -4.32
CA ASP A 146 9.19 8.42 -3.57
C ASP A 146 8.39 7.11 -3.44
N HIS A 147 7.63 6.96 -2.35
CA HIS A 147 6.72 5.82 -2.21
C HIS A 147 5.58 5.97 -3.21
N LEU A 148 5.36 4.92 -4.00
CA LEU A 148 4.33 4.89 -5.04
C LEU A 148 3.07 4.20 -4.54
N LEU A 149 3.20 2.96 -4.07
CA LEU A 149 2.06 2.08 -3.78
C LEU A 149 2.49 0.99 -2.79
N SER A 150 1.72 0.79 -1.73
CA SER A 150 1.72 -0.46 -0.96
C SER A 150 0.55 -1.32 -1.45
N VAL A 151 0.78 -2.61 -1.61
CA VAL A 151 -0.28 -3.62 -1.77
C VAL A 151 -0.11 -4.61 -0.65
N ASP A 152 -1.09 -4.66 0.26
CA ASP A 152 -0.98 -5.40 1.51
C ASP A 152 -1.91 -6.61 1.54
N SER A 153 -1.55 -7.61 2.34
CA SER A 153 -2.38 -8.81 2.53
C SER A 153 -3.64 -8.54 3.36
N ALA A 154 -3.60 -7.46 4.16
CA ALA A 154 -4.69 -7.03 5.03
C ALA A 154 -4.72 -5.50 5.11
N GLU A 155 -5.92 -4.92 5.16
CA GLU A 155 -6.14 -3.47 5.24
C GLU A 155 -5.97 -2.93 6.68
N PHE A 156 -6.02 -3.80 7.68
CA PHE A 156 -5.75 -3.50 9.08
C PHE A 156 -5.43 -4.78 9.88
N ASP A 157 -4.78 -4.58 11.02
CA ASP A 157 -4.45 -5.59 12.02
C ASP A 157 -5.36 -5.51 13.26
N GLY A 158 -4.93 -6.13 14.37
CA GLY A 158 -5.71 -6.23 15.61
C GLY A 158 -6.19 -4.90 16.21
N GLU A 159 -5.47 -3.80 15.99
CA GLU A 159 -5.73 -2.52 16.66
C GLU A 159 -5.65 -1.30 15.74
N SER A 160 -4.93 -1.37 14.60
CA SER A 160 -4.87 -0.29 13.60
C SER A 160 -6.25 0.11 13.07
N TRP A 161 -7.21 -0.83 13.02
CA TRP A 161 -8.62 -0.56 12.65
C TRP A 161 -9.26 0.59 13.43
N ARG A 162 -8.74 0.92 14.62
CA ARG A 162 -9.28 1.96 15.49
C ARG A 162 -8.92 3.37 15.04
N THR A 163 -7.82 3.52 14.30
CA THR A 163 -7.39 4.79 13.71
C THR A 163 -7.49 4.80 12.20
N TRP A 164 -7.46 3.63 11.57
CA TRP A 164 -7.62 3.43 10.15
C TRP A 164 -8.63 2.32 9.83
N LEU A 165 -9.80 2.72 9.35
CA LEU A 165 -10.76 1.84 8.70
C LEU A 165 -11.51 2.70 7.68
N ALA A 166 -11.64 2.21 6.45
CA ALA A 166 -12.38 2.94 5.41
C ALA A 166 -13.81 3.27 5.89
N VAL A 167 -14.31 4.43 5.49
CA VAL A 167 -15.60 4.94 5.94
C VAL A 167 -16.73 4.01 5.51
N GLU A 168 -16.65 3.42 4.31
CA GLU A 168 -17.61 2.42 3.83
C GLU A 168 -17.58 1.10 4.62
N ASP A 169 -16.42 0.76 5.18
CA ASP A 169 -16.20 -0.48 5.93
C ASP A 169 -16.47 -0.32 7.44
N THR A 170 -16.71 0.91 7.89
CA THR A 170 -17.02 1.20 9.28
C THR A 170 -18.40 0.66 9.66
N PRO A 171 -18.50 -0.28 10.63
CA PRO A 171 -19.78 -0.83 11.03
C PRO A 171 -20.72 0.24 11.60
N ALA A 172 -22.00 0.17 11.23
CA ALA A 172 -23.00 1.13 11.72
C ALA A 172 -23.21 1.06 13.26
N VAL A 173 -22.92 -0.09 13.87
CA VAL A 173 -22.98 -0.33 15.32
C VAL A 173 -21.84 -1.26 15.70
N GLY A 174 -21.20 -0.98 16.84
CA GLY A 174 -20.15 -1.83 17.38
C GLY A 174 -18.78 -1.58 16.74
N THR A 175 -17.97 -2.63 16.68
CA THR A 175 -16.62 -2.59 16.10
C THR A 175 -16.48 -3.61 14.99
N VAL A 176 -15.45 -3.47 14.14
CA VAL A 176 -15.20 -4.42 13.04
C VAL A 176 -14.97 -5.85 13.57
N TRP A 177 -14.50 -6.00 14.81
CA TRP A 177 -14.29 -7.29 15.48
C TRP A 177 -15.56 -7.96 16.00
N GLU A 178 -16.66 -7.23 16.10
CA GLU A 178 -17.96 -7.77 16.50
C GLU A 178 -18.73 -8.37 15.31
N LEU A 179 -18.27 -8.12 14.08
CA LEU A 179 -18.84 -8.69 12.87
C LEU A 179 -18.60 -10.22 12.79
N PRO A 180 -19.49 -10.98 12.11
CA PRO A 180 -19.22 -12.36 11.73
C PRO A 180 -17.88 -12.49 11.00
N TYR A 181 -17.18 -13.61 11.22
CA TYR A 181 -15.83 -13.81 10.69
C TYR A 181 -15.71 -13.57 9.19
N GLU A 182 -16.65 -14.09 8.38
CA GLU A 182 -16.60 -13.94 6.93
C GLU A 182 -16.80 -12.48 6.47
N GLU A 183 -17.65 -11.73 7.16
CA GLU A 183 -17.90 -10.31 6.88
C GLU A 183 -16.68 -9.46 7.27
N ARG A 184 -16.11 -9.72 8.45
CA ARG A 184 -14.85 -9.10 8.87
C ARG A 184 -13.71 -9.46 7.93
N LYS A 185 -13.62 -10.71 7.47
CA LYS A 185 -12.59 -11.16 6.53
C LYS A 185 -12.70 -10.42 5.20
N SER A 186 -13.91 -10.22 4.67
CA SER A 186 -14.11 -9.49 3.41
C SER A 186 -13.71 -8.01 3.51
N ILE A 187 -13.73 -7.44 4.70
CA ILE A 187 -13.28 -6.07 4.98
C ILE A 187 -11.75 -6.05 5.19
N GLN A 188 -11.25 -6.91 6.10
CA GLN A 188 -9.83 -6.99 6.43
C GLN A 188 -8.96 -7.42 5.26
N ARG A 189 -9.45 -8.30 4.39
CA ARG A 189 -8.69 -8.91 3.28
C ARG A 189 -9.49 -8.79 1.98
N ALA A 190 -9.91 -7.57 1.65
CA ALA A 190 -10.81 -7.30 0.52
C ALA A 190 -10.30 -7.82 -0.83
N ALA A 191 -8.98 -7.78 -1.06
CA ALA A 191 -8.35 -8.31 -2.27
C ALA A 191 -8.06 -9.83 -2.22
N ASP A 192 -8.34 -10.52 -1.10
CA ASP A 192 -7.98 -11.93 -0.77
C ASP A 192 -6.52 -12.30 -1.07
N LEU A 193 -5.61 -11.32 -1.01
CA LEU A 193 -4.17 -11.52 -1.16
C LEU A 193 -3.54 -12.13 0.09
N LEU A 194 -2.48 -12.91 -0.11
CA LEU A 194 -1.55 -13.30 0.95
C LEU A 194 -0.12 -13.25 0.42
N LEU A 195 0.64 -12.30 0.94
CA LEU A 195 2.04 -12.05 0.62
C LEU A 195 2.88 -12.41 1.85
N GLY A 196 3.74 -13.42 1.74
CA GLY A 196 4.54 -13.90 2.87
C GLY A 196 3.69 -14.25 4.08
N ASP A 197 4.05 -13.72 5.25
CA ASP A 197 3.34 -13.90 6.52
C ASP A 197 2.42 -12.70 6.82
N LEU A 198 1.46 -12.45 5.92
CA LEU A 198 0.55 -11.29 5.95
C LEU A 198 1.25 -9.92 5.76
N ALA A 199 2.38 -9.90 5.06
CA ALA A 199 3.09 -8.68 4.74
C ALA A 199 2.50 -7.94 3.53
N GLY A 200 3.19 -6.87 3.13
CA GLY A 200 2.89 -6.07 1.95
C GLY A 200 4.01 -6.03 0.93
N LEU A 201 3.72 -5.47 -0.24
CA LEU A 201 4.69 -5.14 -1.28
C LEU A 201 4.69 -3.63 -1.51
N HIS A 202 5.82 -2.98 -1.21
CA HIS A 202 6.00 -1.54 -1.39
C HIS A 202 6.68 -1.25 -2.72
N LEU A 203 6.08 -0.39 -3.52
CA LEU A 203 6.61 0.12 -4.78
C LEU A 203 7.09 1.55 -4.59
N PHE A 204 8.21 1.87 -5.24
CA PHE A 204 8.81 3.19 -5.21
C PHE A 204 9.03 3.67 -6.64
N THR A 205 8.93 4.97 -6.87
CA THR A 205 9.18 5.56 -8.19
C THR A 205 10.01 6.83 -8.10
N CYS A 206 10.84 7.06 -9.10
CA CYS A 206 11.54 8.33 -9.25
C CYS A 206 10.68 9.31 -10.05
N THR A 207 10.17 10.34 -9.37
CA THR A 207 9.36 11.42 -9.97
C THR A 207 10.19 12.46 -10.74
N HIS A 208 11.53 12.41 -10.60
CA HIS A 208 12.44 13.35 -11.24
C HIS A 208 12.91 12.89 -12.63
N CYS A 209 12.91 11.58 -12.88
CA CYS A 209 13.31 11.01 -14.15
C CYS A 209 12.09 10.83 -15.06
N PRO A 210 12.19 11.21 -16.36
CA PRO A 210 11.05 11.15 -17.27
C PRO A 210 10.62 9.72 -17.60
N ASP A 211 11.53 8.74 -17.52
CA ASP A 211 11.27 7.32 -17.73
C ASP A 211 10.65 6.61 -16.51
N ARG A 212 10.36 7.35 -15.42
CA ARG A 212 9.77 6.85 -14.17
C ARG A 212 10.38 5.52 -13.68
N PRO A 213 11.71 5.41 -13.48
CA PRO A 213 12.31 4.21 -12.89
C PRO A 213 11.63 3.86 -11.57
N TYR A 214 11.42 2.57 -11.34
CA TYR A 214 10.77 2.07 -10.14
C TYR A 214 11.62 0.98 -9.46
N ALA A 215 11.34 0.75 -8.19
CA ALA A 215 11.90 -0.35 -7.38
C ALA A 215 10.78 -0.92 -6.49
N HIS A 216 11.03 -2.08 -5.88
CA HIS A 216 10.09 -2.69 -4.93
C HIS A 216 10.80 -3.25 -3.70
N ARG A 217 10.06 -3.40 -2.60
CA ARG A 217 10.47 -4.08 -1.36
C ARG A 217 9.30 -4.94 -0.89
N ALA A 218 9.58 -6.19 -0.53
CA ALA A 218 8.64 -6.98 0.24
C ALA A 218 8.77 -6.56 1.72
N GLY A 219 7.65 -6.26 2.38
CA GLY A 219 7.59 -6.22 3.83
C GLY A 219 7.98 -7.62 4.34
N ALA A 220 8.93 -7.67 5.27
CA ALA A 220 9.43 -8.91 5.85
C ALA A 220 9.05 -9.03 7.32
#